data_AF-A0A378F3D5-F1
#
_entry.id   AF-A0A378F3D5-F1
#
_cell.length_a   1.000
_cell.length_b   1.000
_cell.length_c   1.000
_cell.angle_alpha   90.00
_cell.angle_beta   90.00
_cell.angle_gamma   90.00
#
_symmetry.space_group_name_H-M   'P 1'
#
loop_
_entity.id
_entity.type
_entity.pdbx_description
1 polymer ?
#
loop_
_entity_poly.entity_id
_entity_poly.type
_entity_poly.pdbx_seq_one_letter_code
_entity_poly.pdbx_strand_id
1 'polypeptide(L)' 'MRRFVIKCRVANTRSNQVALRNGFVLEGCLRQAEYLNGSYDDQNIYARIIDRDEALKRA' A
#
# COMPACT_ATOMS: atom_id res chain seq x y z
N MET A 1 -3.74 13.57 -12.76
CA MET A 1 -2.86 12.77 -11.89
C MET A 1 -3.42 12.68 -10.46
N ARG A 2 -3.69 11.47 -9.97
CA ARG A 2 -4.11 11.18 -8.59
C ARG A 2 -3.17 10.14 -8.00
N ARG A 3 -2.82 10.28 -6.72
CA ARG A 3 -1.96 9.35 -6.00
C ARG A 3 -2.76 8.62 -4.93
N PHE A 4 -2.75 7.30 -5.00
CA PHE A 4 -3.37 6.42 -4.02
C PHE A 4 -2.30 5.75 -3.19
N VAL A 5 -2.56 5.58 -1.90
CA VAL A 5 -1.63 4.96 -0.95
C VAL A 5 -2.34 3.81 -0.24
N ILE A 6 -1.66 2.67 -0.15
CA ILE A 6 -2.05 1.55 0.71
C ILE A 6 -0.97 1.40 1.77
N LYS A 7 -1.40 1.40 3.03
CA LYS A 7 -0.54 1.00 4.15
C LYS A 7 -1.02 -0.34 4.70
N CYS A 8 -0.10 -1.24 4.97
CA CYS A 8 -0.44 -2.52 5.59
C CYS A 8 0.74 -3.08 6.39
N ARG A 9 0.43 -3.89 7.41
CA ARG A 9 1.44 -4.54 8.25
C ARG A 9 2.41 -5.34 7.38
N VAL A 10 3.71 -5.22 7.65
CA VAL A 10 4.77 -5.97 6.93
C VAL A 10 4.51 -7.48 7.00
N ALA A 11 4.11 -7.98 8.17
CA ALA A 11 3.80 -9.38 8.38
C ALA A 11 2.52 -9.88 7.65
N ASN A 12 1.64 -8.99 7.17
CA ASN A 12 0.41 -9.39 6.48
C ASN A 12 0.68 -9.65 4.99
N THR A 13 1.36 -10.75 4.69
CA THR A 13 1.80 -11.12 3.33
C THR A 13 0.65 -11.11 2.32
N ARG A 14 -0.56 -11.51 2.72
CA ARG A 14 -1.75 -11.51 1.84
C ARG A 14 -2.12 -10.10 1.38
N SER A 15 -2.20 -9.13 2.29
CA SER A 15 -2.51 -7.74 1.91
C SER A 15 -1.40 -7.10 1.07
N ASN A 16 -0.13 -7.41 1.38
CA ASN A 16 1.00 -6.94 0.58
C ASN A 16 0.90 -7.46 -0.87
N GLN A 17 0.54 -8.73 -1.07
CA GLN A 17 0.35 -9.29 -2.41
C GLN A 17 -0.84 -8.66 -3.17
N VAL A 18 -1.89 -8.23 -2.47
CA VAL A 18 -3.00 -7.49 -3.09
C VAL A 18 -2.53 -6.14 -3.62
N ALA A 19 -1.71 -5.40 -2.88
CA ALA A 19 -1.15 -4.12 -3.34
C ALA A 19 -0.30 -4.32 -4.61
N LEU A 20 0.61 -5.30 -4.59
CA LEU A 20 1.50 -5.62 -5.72
C LEU A 20 0.71 -6.04 -6.97
N ARG A 21 -0.25 -6.95 -6.84
CA ARG A 21 -1.09 -7.41 -7.98
C ARG A 21 -1.91 -6.28 -8.60
N ASN A 22 -2.27 -5.27 -7.81
CA ASN A 22 -3.00 -4.10 -8.29
C ASN A 22 -2.08 -2.97 -8.80
N GLY A 23 -0.80 -3.25 -9.03
CA GLY A 23 0.15 -2.30 -9.63
C GLY A 23 0.56 -1.17 -8.70
N PHE A 24 0.41 -1.33 -7.39
CA PHE A 24 1.06 -0.42 -6.45
C PHE A 24 2.51 -0.84 -6.24
N VAL A 25 3.38 0.16 -6.06
CA VAL A 25 4.83 -0.02 -5.87
C VAL A 25 5.17 0.22 -4.40
N LEU A 26 6.05 -0.63 -3.84
CA LEU A 26 6.58 -0.44 -2.49
C LEU A 26 7.50 0.78 -2.47
N GLU A 27 7.20 1.75 -1.63
CA GLU A 27 8.02 2.97 -1.48
C GLU A 27 8.84 2.98 -0.18
N GLY A 28 8.41 2.22 0.83
CA GLY A 28 9.14 2.14 2.08
C GLY A 28 8.40 1.37 3.16
N CYS A 29 9.06 1.29 4.31
CA CYS A 29 8.55 0.65 5.52
C CYS A 29 8.64 1.62 6.70
N LEU A 30 7.51 1.94 7.31
CA LEU A 30 7.47 2.67 8.57
C LEU A 30 7.67 1.69 9.72
N ARG A 31 8.64 1.99 10.58
CA ARG A 31 8.95 1.17 11.76
C ARG A 31 8.03 1.54 12.91
N GLN A 32 7.52 0.55 13.63
CA GLN A 32 6.64 0.73 14.79
C GLN A 32 5.49 1.72 14.54
N ALA A 33 4.89 1.65 13.35
CA ALA A 33 3.97 2.64 12.82
C ALA A 33 2.56 2.55 13.45
N GLU A 34 2.20 1.39 13.98
CA GLU A 34 0.88 1.14 14.56
C GLU A 34 1.01 0.24 15.79
N TYR A 35 0.26 0.54 16.86
CA TYR A 35 0.22 -0.29 18.05
C TYR A 35 -1.06 -1.13 18.06
N LEU A 36 -0.93 -2.43 17.89
CA LEU A 36 -2.05 -3.38 17.84
C LEU A 36 -1.72 -4.61 18.68
N ASN A 37 -2.73 -5.15 19.37
CA ASN A 37 -2.61 -6.40 20.16
C ASN A 37 -1.43 -6.41 21.15
N GLY A 38 -1.10 -5.25 21.73
CA GLY A 38 -0.03 -5.13 22.73
C GLY A 38 1.38 -5.01 22.15
N SER A 39 1.53 -4.85 20.84
CA SER A 39 2.82 -4.71 20.17
C SER A 39 2.82 -3.62 19.11
N TYR A 40 3.96 -2.97 18.91
CA TYR A 40 4.17 -2.09 17.76
C TYR A 40 4.48 -2.92 16.51
N ASP A 41 3.82 -2.55 15.43
CA ASP A 41 3.94 -3.18 14.12
C ASP A 41 4.50 -2.25 13.07
N ASP A 42 5.34 -2.81 12.22
CA ASP A 42 5.83 -2.13 11.03
C ASP A 42 4.79 -2.17 9.93
N GLN A 43 4.74 -1.10 9.12
CA GLN A 43 3.87 -1.02 7.96
C GLN A 43 4.63 -0.70 6.68
N ASN A 44 4.36 -1.46 5.63
CA ASN A 44 4.75 -1.11 4.28
C ASN A 44 3.87 0.02 3.75
N ILE A 45 4.48 0.95 3.03
CA ILE A 45 3.80 1.98 2.23
C ILE A 45 3.90 1.59 0.77
N TYR A 46 2.75 1.39 0.15
CA TYR A 46 2.61 1.20 -1.28
C TYR A 46 1.93 2.40 -1.90
N ALA A 47 2.35 2.81 -3.08
CA ALA A 47 1.69 3.87 -3.82
C ALA A 47 1.46 3.51 -5.29
N ARG A 48 0.40 4.09 -5.84
CA ARG A 48 0.13 4.07 -7.27
C ARG A 48 -0.35 5.44 -7.70
N ILE A 49 0.25 5.94 -8.76
CA ILE A 49 -0.18 7.16 -9.43
C ILE A 49 -1.03 6.72 -10.62
N ILE A 50 -2.24 7.26 -10.71
CA ILE A 50 -3.16 7.02 -11.82
C ILE A 50 -3.44 8.37 -12.48
N ASP A 51 -3.24 8.45 -13.79
CA ASP A 51 -3.67 9.62 -14.55
C ASP A 51 -5.11 9.48 -15.08
N ARG A 52 -5.71 10.61 -15.48
CA ARG A 52 -7.11 10.68 -15.91
C ARG A 52 -7.39 9.69 -17.03
N ASP A 53 -6.50 9.59 -18.00
CA ASP A 53 -6.67 8.72 -19.17
C ASP A 53 -6.60 7.25 -18.80
N GLU A 54 -5.75 6.87 -17.84
CA GLU A 54 -5.68 5.50 -17.34
C GLU A 54 -6.93 5.14 -16.53
N ALA A 55 -7.48 6.08 -15.76
CA ALA A 55 -8.71 5.88 -15.00
C ALA A 55 -9.92 5.66 -15.93
N LEU A 56 -10.01 6.42 -17.03
CA LEU A 56 -11.10 6.30 -18.00
C LEU A 56 -11.03 5.00 -18.81
N LYS A 57 -9.85 4.45 -19.06
CA LYS A 57 -9.67 3.16 -19.79
C LYS A 57 -10.13 1.93 -19.00
N ARG A 58 -10.37 2.06 -17.70
CA ARG A 58 -10.73 0.96 -16.81
C ARG A 58 -12.16 1.06 -16.24
N ALA A 59 -12.90 2.10 -16.60
CA ALA A 59 -14.30 2.31 -16.24
C ALA A 59 -15.22 1.76 -17.35
#